data_AF-A0A7X5N4H2-F1
#
_entry.id   AF-A0A7X5N4H2-F1
#
_cell.length_a   1.000
_cell.length_b   1.000
_cell.length_c   1.000
_cell.angle_alpha   90.00
_cell.angle_beta   90.00
_cell.angle_gamma   90.00
#
_symmetry.space_group_name_H-M   'P 1'
#
loop_
_entity.id
_entity.type
_entity.pdbx_description
1 polymer ?
#
loop_
_entity_poly.entity_id
_entity_poly.type
_entity_poly.pdbx_seq_one_letter_code
_entity_poly.pdbx_strand_id
1 'polypeptide(L)'
;SAIARIEVLRDGASAQYGSDAIAGVVNIVLKHGADAGSNSVSINGGIMDKGDGEQNGIDGSVGLPFGGSGGDTAPGWVRLSWNY
;
A
#
# COMPACT_ATOMS: atom_id res chain seq x y z
N SER A 1 -2.96 7.77 0.69
CA SER A 1 -3.92 6.75 0.24
C SER A 1 -3.41 5.36 0.63
N ALA A 2 -4.22 4.57 1.35
CA ALA A 2 -3.85 3.27 1.94
C ALA A 2 -4.24 2.05 1.08
N ILE A 3 -5.10 2.24 0.08
CA ILE A 3 -5.49 1.18 -0.86
C ILE A 3 -4.46 1.14 -2.01
N ALA A 4 -4.00 -0.06 -2.36
CA ALA A 4 -3.14 -0.30 -3.51
C ALA A 4 -3.99 -0.54 -4.78
N ARG A 5 -4.93 -1.48 -4.71
CA ARG A 5 -5.86 -1.81 -5.80
C ARG A 5 -7.07 -2.57 -5.29
N ILE A 6 -8.11 -2.62 -6.12
CA ILE A 6 -9.31 -3.42 -5.88
C ILE A 6 -9.42 -4.45 -6.99
N GLU A 7 -9.60 -5.71 -6.62
CA GLU A 7 -9.78 -6.84 -7.53
C GLU A 7 -11.22 -7.32 -7.41
N VAL A 8 -11.89 -7.56 -8.53
CA VAL A 8 -13.27 -8.07 -8.56
C VAL A 8 -13.29 -9.42 -9.24
N LEU A 9 -13.62 -10.45 -8.47
CA LEU A 9 -13.79 -11.82 -8.95
C LEU A 9 -15.28 -12.02 -9.19
N ARG A 10 -15.68 -12.08 -10.46
CA ARG A 10 -17.10 -12.17 -10.84
C ARG A 10 -17.64 -13.60 -10.80
N ASP A 11 -16.80 -14.61 -10.95
CA ASP A 11 -17.18 -16.02 -10.95
C ASP A 11 -16.12 -16.87 -10.22
N GLY A 12 -16.54 -17.95 -9.55
CA GLY A 12 -15.63 -18.99 -9.04
C GLY A 12 -14.88 -18.68 -7.73
N ALA A 13 -15.12 -17.52 -7.11
CA ALA A 13 -14.54 -17.21 -5.81
C ALA A 13 -15.05 -18.16 -4.70
N SER A 14 -16.19 -18.83 -4.89
CA SER A 14 -16.74 -19.79 -3.93
C SER A 14 -15.84 -20.98 -3.61
N ALA A 15 -14.91 -21.34 -4.50
CA ALA A 15 -13.92 -22.38 -4.24
C ALA A 15 -12.88 -21.98 -3.17
N GLN A 16 -12.62 -20.67 -3.00
CA GLN A 16 -11.68 -20.13 -2.02
C GLN A 16 -12.37 -19.44 -0.84
N TYR A 17 -13.56 -18.89 -1.04
CA TYR A 17 -14.27 -18.05 -0.06
C TYR A 17 -15.63 -18.64 0.39
N GLY A 18 -16.02 -19.82 -0.12
CA GLY A 18 -17.23 -20.52 0.31
C GLY A 18 -18.50 -20.15 -0.44
N SER A 19 -19.64 -20.74 -0.06
CA SER A 19 -20.93 -20.57 -0.74
C SER A 19 -21.37 -19.11 -0.88
N ASP A 20 -20.98 -18.25 0.06
CA ASP A 20 -21.41 -16.86 0.13
C ASP A 20 -20.76 -15.98 -0.95
N ALA A 21 -19.74 -16.49 -1.63
CA ALA A 21 -19.07 -15.84 -2.75
C ALA A 21 -19.72 -16.13 -4.12
N ILE A 22 -20.93 -16.71 -4.15
CA ILE A 22 -21.68 -17.04 -5.38
C ILE A 22 -21.95 -15.83 -6.27
N ALA A 23 -22.18 -14.65 -5.66
CA ALA A 23 -22.43 -13.40 -6.38
C ALA A 23 -21.14 -12.63 -6.75
N GLY A 24 -19.97 -13.20 -6.44
CA GLY A 24 -18.66 -12.59 -6.65
C GLY A 24 -18.02 -12.04 -5.37
N VAL A 25 -16.73 -11.71 -5.47
CA VAL A 25 -15.91 -11.19 -4.36
C VAL A 25 -15.20 -9.92 -4.78
N VAL A 26 -15.19 -8.94 -3.88
CA VAL A 26 -14.35 -7.75 -4.00
C VAL A 26 -13.20 -7.89 -3.01
N ASN A 27 -11.97 -8.01 -3.53
CA ASN A 27 -10.76 -8.04 -2.74
C ASN A 27 -10.11 -6.66 -2.73
N ILE A 28 -9.92 -6.09 -1.54
CA ILE A 28 -9.27 -4.79 -1.37
C ILE A 28 -7.84 -5.04 -0.92
N VAL A 29 -6.90 -4.81 -1.83
CA VAL A 29 -5.48 -4.94 -1.54
C VAL A 29 -4.97 -3.60 -1.01
N LEU A 30 -4.50 -3.60 0.22
CA LEU A 30 -3.87 -2.44 0.85
C LEU A 30 -2.43 -2.28 0.38
N LYS A 31 -1.91 -1.05 0.45
CA LYS A 31 -0.49 -0.81 0.23
C LYS A 31 0.30 -1.51 1.33
N HIS A 32 1.22 -2.37 0.94
CA HIS A 32 2.28 -2.84 1.83
C HIS A 32 3.35 -1.76 1.92
N GLY A 33 3.86 -1.50 3.11
CA GLY A 33 4.97 -0.57 3.26
C GLY A 33 6.31 -1.27 3.23
N ALA A 34 7.34 -0.49 3.55
CA ALA A 34 8.70 -0.98 3.65
C ALA A 34 8.77 -2.20 4.59
N ASP A 35 9.25 -3.33 4.08
CA ASP A 35 9.67 -4.45 4.93
C ASP A 35 10.82 -4.01 5.84
N ALA A 36 11.04 -4.72 6.95
CA ALA A 36 12.17 -4.44 7.84
C ALA A 36 13.49 -4.51 7.05
N GLY A 37 14.16 -3.35 6.88
CA GLY A 37 15.38 -3.20 6.08
C GLY A 37 15.17 -2.67 4.64
N SER A 38 13.93 -2.57 4.17
CA SER A 38 13.58 -2.11 2.81
C SER A 38 13.07 -0.66 2.80
N ASN A 39 13.89 0.26 3.29
CA ASN A 39 13.53 1.68 3.37
C ASN A 39 13.55 2.32 1.97
N SER A 40 12.60 3.21 1.70
CA SER A 40 12.52 3.92 0.43
C SER A 40 12.37 5.42 0.64
N VAL A 41 12.95 6.19 -0.27
CA VAL A 41 12.76 7.64 -0.41
C VAL A 41 12.51 7.91 -1.88
N SER A 42 11.51 8.72 -2.18
CA SER A 42 11.11 9.10 -3.53
C SER A 42 10.88 10.60 -3.58
N ILE A 43 11.36 11.22 -4.65
CA ILE A 43 11.14 12.64 -4.96
C ILE A 43 10.41 12.66 -6.30
N ASN A 44 9.26 13.32 -6.35
CA ASN A 44 8.48 13.51 -7.56
C ASN A 44 8.38 15.01 -7.86
N GLY A 45 8.62 15.37 -9.11
CA GLY A 45 8.50 16.74 -9.62
C GLY A 45 7.91 16.68 -11.02
N GLY A 46 6.86 17.46 -11.28
CA GLY A 46 6.18 17.46 -12.58
C GLY A 46 5.66 18.85 -12.92
N ILE A 47 5.94 19.28 -14.15
CA ILE A 47 5.40 20.51 -14.73
C ILE A 47 4.29 20.10 -15.70
N MET A 48 3.08 20.59 -15.49
CA MET A 48 1.94 20.32 -16.37
C MET A 48 1.97 21.30 -17.55
N ASP A 49 1.87 20.79 -18.79
CA ASP A 49 1.91 21.59 -20.04
C ASP A 49 0.86 22.71 -20.11
N LYS A 50 -0.18 22.66 -19.28
CA LYS A 50 -1.27 23.66 -19.23
C LYS A 50 -1.04 24.80 -18.22
N GLY A 51 0.05 24.80 -17.46
CA GLY A 51 0.36 25.90 -16.52
C GLY A 51 -0.45 25.87 -15.22
N ASP A 52 -1.14 24.77 -14.94
CA ASP A 52 -2.11 24.65 -13.84
C ASP A 52 -1.50 24.19 -12.50
N GLY A 53 -0.17 24.16 -12.39
CA GLY A 53 0.52 23.86 -11.13
C GLY A 53 1.78 23.02 -11.34
N GLU A 54 2.86 23.43 -10.67
CA GLU A 54 4.03 22.59 -10.43
C GLU A 54 3.64 21.56 -9.36
N GLN A 55 3.89 20.27 -9.62
CA GLN A 55 3.60 19.20 -8.66
C GLN A 55 4.91 18.67 -8.12
N ASN A 56 5.32 19.16 -6.95
CA ASN A 56 6.47 18.66 -6.24
C ASN A 56 6.04 17.87 -5.00
N GLY A 57 6.76 16.79 -4.74
CA GLY A 57 6.51 15.93 -3.61
C GLY A 57 7.74 15.16 -3.21
N ILE A 58 7.81 14.88 -1.92
CA ILE A 58 8.78 13.96 -1.35
C ILE A 58 8.04 12.98 -0.45
N ASP A 59 8.38 11.71 -0.58
CA ASP A 59 7.89 10.68 0.30
C ASP A 59 8.99 9.71 0.70
N GLY A 60 8.80 9.09 1.85
CA GLY A 60 9.69 8.05 2.33
C GLY A 60 8.97 7.07 3.22
N SER A 61 9.44 5.82 3.23
CA SER A 61 8.92 4.77 4.11
C SER A 61 10.02 3.96 4.75
N VAL A 62 9.76 3.52 5.98
CA VAL A 62 10.67 2.74 6.82
C VAL A 62 9.93 1.55 7.41
N GLY A 63 10.56 0.38 7.34
CA GLY A 63 10.07 -0.85 7.97
C GLY A 63 10.54 -0.94 9.42
N LEU A 64 9.63 -1.25 10.33
CA LEU A 64 9.84 -1.35 11.77
C LEU A 64 9.53 -2.78 12.23
N PRO A 65 10.53 -3.52 12.76
CA PRO A 65 10.26 -4.78 13.43
C PRO A 65 9.72 -4.49 14.84
N PHE A 66 8.49 -4.92 15.10
CA PHE A 66 7.84 -4.81 16.41
C PHE A 66 7.84 -6.17 17.09
N GLY A 67 8.63 -6.38 18.14
CA GLY A 67 8.66 -7.67 18.83
C GLY A 67 9.41 -7.64 20.16
N GLY A 68 8.90 -8.36 21.16
CA GLY A 68 9.57 -8.54 22.44
C GLY A 68 10.77 -9.49 22.35
N SER A 69 11.59 -9.53 23.42
CA SER A 69 12.86 -10.27 23.53
C SER A 69 12.81 -11.80 23.28
N GLY A 70 11.68 -12.36 22.85
CA GLY A 70 11.43 -13.80 22.67
C GLY A 70 11.40 -14.31 21.22
N GLY A 71 11.68 -13.47 20.22
CA GLY A 71 11.76 -13.90 18.81
C GLY A 71 10.50 -13.65 17.96
N ASP A 72 9.40 -13.19 18.57
CA ASP A 72 8.17 -12.83 17.85
C ASP A 72 8.27 -11.39 17.30
N THR A 73 8.97 -11.21 16.18
CA THR A 73 8.98 -9.94 15.45
C THR A 73 7.79 -9.85 14.51
N ALA A 74 6.83 -8.98 14.81
CA ALA A 74 5.77 -8.54 13.91
C ALA A 74 6.29 -7.42 12.98
N PRO A 75 6.21 -7.57 11.65
CA PRO A 75 6.60 -6.52 10.74
C PRO A 75 5.55 -5.40 10.75
N GLY A 76 6.00 -4.15 10.82
CA GLY A 76 5.18 -2.99 10.52
C GLY A 76 5.99 -1.92 9.81
N TRP A 77 5.36 -0.79 9.48
CA TRP A 77 6.00 0.26 8.69
C TRP A 77 5.37 1.63 8.92
N VAL A 78 6.15 2.68 8.65
CA VAL A 78 5.70 4.07 8.66
C VAL A 78 6.06 4.71 7.32
N ARG A 79 5.17 5.55 6.80
CA ARG A 79 5.40 6.37 5.61
C ARG A 79 5.04 7.83 5.88
N LEU A 80 5.92 8.72 5.44
CA LEU A 80 5.71 10.16 5.47
C LEU A 80 5.69 10.66 4.02
N SER A 81 4.84 11.65 3.75
CA SER A 81 4.72 12.28 2.44
C SER A 81 4.37 13.75 2.60
N TRP A 82 5.08 14.58 1.86
CA TRP A 82 4.85 16.01 1.74
C TRP A 82 4.66 16.35 0.27
N ASN A 83 3.61 17.12 -0.06
CA ASN A 83 3.38 17.66 -1.40
C ASN A 83 3.31 19.19 -1.31
N TYR A 84 3.92 19.91 -2.24
CA TYR A 84 3.92 21.38 -2.31
C TYR A 84 3.88 21.87 -3.75
#